data_AF-A0A2V6TVF8-F1
#
_entry.id   AF-A0A2V6TVF8-F1
#
_cell.length_a   1.000
_cell.length_b   1.000
_cell.length_c   1.000
_cell.angle_alpha   90.00
_cell.angle_beta   90.00
_cell.angle_gamma   90.00
#
_symmetry.space_group_name_H-M   'P 1'
#
loop_
_entity.id
_entity.type
_entity.pdbx_description
1 polymer ?
#
loop_
_entity_poly.entity_id
_entity_poly.type
_entity_poly.pdbx_seq_one_letter_code
_entity_poly.pdbx_strand_id
1 'polypeptide(L)'
;TSTLGDPDGMMWRLLGPGGPQDYWREARFDELGNAARFSVDEKFRGDAYRDMTRIFLENFPWLPVIQPYEDYGLQKYVDFTPNPNQQFEIRRFNFRFRRV
;
A
#
# COMPACT_ATOMS: atom_id res chain seq x y z
N THR A 1 -4.81 3.69 0.50
CA THR A 1 -4.58 2.42 -0.22
C THR A 1 -3.30 2.53 -1.03
N SER A 2 -2.37 1.57 -0.94
CA SER A 2 -1.13 1.63 -1.73
C SER A 2 -1.48 1.53 -3.21
N THR A 3 -1.12 2.53 -4.01
CA THR A 3 -1.36 2.50 -5.47
C THR A 3 -0.54 1.42 -6.17
N LEU A 4 0.47 0.86 -5.49
CA LEU A 4 1.41 -0.12 -6.03
C LEU A 4 1.22 -1.53 -5.45
N GLY A 5 0.33 -1.70 -4.46
CA GLY A 5 0.21 -2.96 -3.72
C GLY A 5 1.45 -3.31 -2.88
N ASP A 6 2.37 -2.36 -2.70
CA ASP A 6 3.63 -2.52 -1.96
C ASP A 6 3.72 -1.49 -0.81
N PRO A 7 4.27 -1.85 0.36
CA PRO A 7 4.47 -0.90 1.45
C PRO A 7 5.33 0.32 1.08
N ASP A 8 6.29 0.17 0.16
CA ASP A 8 7.09 1.27 -0.40
C ASP A 8 6.18 2.37 -0.96
N GLY A 9 5.15 1.96 -1.71
CA GLY A 9 4.22 2.87 -2.38
C GLY A 9 3.30 3.66 -1.46
N MET A 10 3.11 3.19 -0.22
CA MET A 10 2.27 3.88 0.79
C MET A 10 3.10 4.61 1.85
N MET A 11 4.39 4.28 2.00
CA MET A 11 5.22 4.84 3.06
C MET A 11 6.47 5.52 2.48
N TRP A 12 7.46 4.73 2.06
CA TRP A 12 8.79 5.24 1.72
C TRP A 12 8.79 6.19 0.52
N ARG A 13 8.04 5.87 -0.54
CA ARG A 13 7.94 6.71 -1.74
C ARG A 13 7.36 8.09 -1.45
N LEU A 14 6.58 8.24 -0.38
CA LEU A 14 5.93 9.49 -0.01
C LEU A 14 6.80 10.35 0.90
N LEU A 15 7.34 9.74 1.97
CA LEU A 15 8.08 10.45 3.03
C LEU A 15 9.60 10.49 2.82
N GLY A 16 10.16 9.58 2.04
CA GLY A 16 11.60 9.50 1.82
C GLY A 16 12.14 10.73 1.07
N PRO A 17 13.48 10.89 1.04
CA PRO A 17 14.10 12.05 0.39
C PRO A 17 13.67 12.25 -1.06
N GLY A 18 13.20 13.46 -1.38
CA GLY A 18 12.69 13.82 -2.69
C GLY A 18 11.25 13.33 -2.97
N GLY A 19 10.58 12.72 -1.99
CA GLY A 19 9.18 12.33 -2.08
C GLY A 19 8.22 13.54 -2.06
N PRO A 20 6.96 13.35 -2.48
CA PRO A 20 5.95 14.41 -2.48
C PRO A 20 5.57 14.90 -1.06
N GLN A 21 5.93 14.16 -0.01
CA GLN A 21 5.64 14.50 1.39
C GLN A 21 6.93 14.60 2.21
N ASP A 22 7.96 15.13 1.58
CA ASP A 22 9.28 15.34 2.18
C ASP A 22 9.31 16.58 3.10
N TYR A 23 8.71 16.45 4.29
CA TYR A 23 8.67 17.51 5.31
C TYR A 23 9.07 17.03 6.71
N TRP A 24 9.31 15.74 6.88
CA TRP A 24 9.72 15.13 8.15
C TRP A 24 10.93 14.21 7.91
N ARG A 25 11.83 14.15 8.89
CA ARG A 25 13.09 13.42 8.80
C ARG A 25 13.41 12.69 10.09
N GLU A 26 13.78 11.43 9.94
CA GLU A 26 14.29 10.58 11.00
C GLU A 26 15.33 9.63 10.37
N ALA A 27 16.53 9.59 10.92
CA ALA A 27 17.68 8.96 10.27
C ALA A 27 17.52 7.44 10.13
N ARG A 28 16.95 6.78 11.14
CA ARG A 28 16.74 5.34 11.11
C ARG A 28 15.63 4.95 10.11
N PHE A 29 14.58 5.76 10.01
CA PHE A 29 13.52 5.62 9.03
C PHE A 29 14.08 5.72 7.60
N ASP A 30 14.95 6.69 7.35
CA ASP A 30 15.58 6.90 6.05
C ASP A 30 16.53 5.76 5.65
N GLU A 31 17.29 5.24 6.62
CA GLU A 31 18.16 4.06 6.44
C GLU A 31 17.33 2.82 6.07
N LEU A 32 16.29 2.52 6.87
CA LEU A 32 15.42 1.36 6.66
C LEU A 32 14.67 1.43 5.34
N GLY A 33 14.12 2.60 4.99
CA GLY A 33 13.37 2.80 3.75
C GLY A 33 14.23 2.57 2.51
N ASN A 34 15.43 3.15 2.47
CA ASN A 34 16.38 2.91 1.39
C ASN A 34 16.77 1.44 1.30
N ALA A 35 17.12 0.80 2.43
CA ALA A 35 17.50 -0.60 2.44
C ALA A 35 16.35 -1.52 1.95
N ALA A 36 15.12 -1.27 2.39
CA ALA A 36 13.94 -2.05 2.01
C ALA A 36 13.57 -1.89 0.53
N ARG A 37 13.76 -0.69 -0.05
CA ARG A 37 13.47 -0.40 -1.46
C ARG A 37 14.36 -1.18 -2.43
N PHE A 38 15.63 -1.36 -2.10
CA PHE A 38 16.61 -2.04 -2.94
C PHE A 38 16.78 -3.53 -2.63
N SER A 39 16.08 -4.04 -1.62
CA SER A 39 16.07 -5.46 -1.29
C SER A 39 15.00 -6.23 -2.05
N VAL A 40 15.29 -7.49 -2.36
CA VAL A 40 14.33 -8.48 -2.91
C VAL A 40 13.95 -9.56 -1.88
N ASP A 41 14.58 -9.56 -0.70
CA ASP A 41 14.25 -10.49 0.39
C ASP A 41 12.97 -10.03 1.07
N GLU A 42 11.88 -10.78 0.86
CA GLU A 42 10.57 -10.49 1.42
C GLU A 42 10.57 -10.38 2.94
N LYS A 43 11.29 -11.26 3.64
CA LYS A 43 11.34 -11.25 5.11
C LYS A 43 12.06 -10.00 5.60
N PHE A 44 13.21 -9.69 5.02
CA PHE A 44 13.96 -8.46 5.35
C PHE A 44 13.10 -7.21 5.12
N ARG A 45 12.42 -7.12 3.97
CA ARG A 45 11.53 -5.99 3.66
C ARG A 45 10.40 -5.88 4.66
N GLY A 46 9.76 -7.01 5.00
CA GLY A 46 8.69 -7.06 5.98
C GLY A 46 9.15 -6.61 7.37
N ASP A 47 10.32 -7.05 7.82
CA ASP A 47 10.91 -6.66 9.09
C ASP A 47 11.25 -5.15 9.09
N ALA A 48 11.85 -4.63 8.01
CA ALA A 48 12.17 -3.20 7.87
C ALA A 48 10.92 -2.32 7.90
N TYR A 49 9.86 -2.66 7.16
CA TYR A 49 8.63 -1.86 7.16
C TYR A 49 7.88 -1.91 8.50
N ARG A 50 8.00 -2.99 9.28
CA ARG A 50 7.47 -3.04 10.65
C ARG A 50 8.21 -2.07 11.56
N ASP A 51 9.53 -2.02 11.48
CA ASP A 51 10.35 -1.10 12.26
C ASP A 51 10.11 0.37 11.84
N MET A 52 10.01 0.64 10.54
CA MET A 52 9.60 1.96 10.04
C MET A 52 8.22 2.36 10.56
N THR A 53 7.27 1.44 10.60
CA THR A 53 5.93 1.68 11.15
C THR A 53 5.98 2.04 12.63
N ARG A 54 6.86 1.41 13.42
CA ARG A 54 7.05 1.77 14.84
C ARG A 54 7.55 3.20 14.98
N ILE A 55 8.61 3.56 14.26
CA ILE A 55 9.16 4.94 14.26
C ILE A 55 8.09 5.95 13.83
N PHE A 56 7.32 5.62 12.79
CA PHE A 56 6.22 6.45 12.32
C PHE A 56 5.17 6.68 13.41
N LEU A 57 4.77 5.63 14.13
CA LEU A 57 3.78 5.73 15.22
C LEU A 57 4.34 6.36 16.50
N GLU A 58 5.66 6.43 16.66
CA GLU A 58 6.28 7.17 17.77
C GLU A 58 6.33 8.68 17.48
N ASN A 59 6.56 9.07 16.22
CA ASN A 59 6.75 10.46 15.83
C ASN A 59 5.51 11.12 15.23
N PHE A 60 4.53 10.33 14.77
CA PHE A 60 3.30 10.77 14.12
C PHE A 60 3.50 11.88 13.06
N PRO A 61 4.33 11.65 12.02
CA PRO A 61 4.49 12.65 10.96
C PRO A 61 3.20 12.85 10.16
N TRP A 62 2.36 11.81 10.07
CA TRP A 62 0.96 11.94 9.68
C TRP A 62 0.06 11.57 10.85
N LEU A 63 -1.11 12.20 10.89
CA LEU A 63 -2.22 11.77 11.72
C LEU A 63 -3.13 10.84 10.89
N PRO A 64 -3.09 9.51 11.09
CA PRO A 64 -3.96 8.61 10.34
C PRO A 64 -5.40 8.79 10.85
N VAL A 65 -6.29 9.33 10.01
CA VAL A 65 -7.68 9.61 10.41
C VAL A 65 -8.62 8.48 10.02
N ILE A 66 -8.52 7.99 8.78
CA ILE A 66 -9.42 6.98 8.20
C ILE A 66 -8.61 6.05 7.31
N GLN A 67 -8.88 4.75 7.42
CA GLN A 67 -8.55 3.78 6.37
C GLN A 67 -9.83 3.46 5.61
N PRO A 68 -9.96 3.84 4.32
CA PRO A 68 -11.15 3.51 3.56
C PRO A 68 -11.23 1.99 3.35
N TYR A 69 -12.44 1.46 3.45
CA TYR A 69 -12.78 0.14 2.92
C TYR A 69 -13.67 0.34 1.70
N GLU A 70 -13.58 -0.59 0.75
CA GLU A 70 -14.18 -0.45 -0.57
C GLU A 70 -15.14 -1.62 -0.79
N ASP A 71 -16.43 -1.29 -0.87
CA ASP A 71 -17.50 -2.26 -1.08
C ASP A 71 -18.06 -2.16 -2.51
N TYR A 72 -18.42 -3.32 -3.07
CA TYR A 72 -18.95 -3.42 -4.42
C TYR A 72 -20.34 -4.07 -4.40
N GLY A 73 -21.36 -3.32 -4.80
CA GLY A 73 -22.69 -3.87 -5.07
C GLY A 73 -22.74 -4.54 -6.44
N LEU A 74 -23.02 -5.84 -6.48
CA LEU A 74 -23.05 -6.62 -7.72
C LEU A 74 -24.45 -7.19 -8.01
N GLN A 75 -24.81 -7.24 -9.29
CA GLN A 75 -25.97 -8.01 -9.75
C GLN A 75 -25.72 -9.50 -9.53
N LYS A 76 -26.76 -10.28 -9.20
CA LYS A 76 -26.64 -11.74 -8.91
C LYS A 76 -26.00 -12.54 -10.04
N TYR A 77 -26.15 -12.08 -11.28
CA TYR A 77 -25.60 -12.71 -12.48
C TYR A 77 -24.20 -12.19 -12.82
N VAL A 78 -23.56 -11.37 -11.98
CA VAL A 78 -22.18 -10.87 -12.18
C VAL A 78 -21.25 -11.59 -11.22
N ASP A 79 -20.18 -12.12 -11.78
CA ASP A 79 -19.07 -12.74 -11.06
C ASP A 79 -17.87 -11.80 -11.19
N PHE A 80 -17.45 -11.21 -10.07
CA PHE A 80 -16.37 -10.24 -10.01
C PHE A 80 -15.58 -10.37 -8.70
N THR A 81 -14.25 -10.37 -8.80
CA THR A 81 -13.35 -10.27 -7.65
C THR A 81 -12.70 -8.88 -7.63
N PRO A 82 -12.93 -8.06 -6.58
CA PRO A 82 -12.26 -6.77 -6.44
C PRO A 82 -10.74 -6.90 -6.36
N ASN A 83 -10.02 -5.96 -6.98
CA ASN A 83 -8.58 -5.85 -6.83
C ASN A 83 -8.26 -5.04 -5.54
N PRO A 84 -7.31 -5.47 -4.69
CA PRO A 84 -6.89 -4.72 -3.51
C PRO A 84 -6.46 -3.26 -3.75
N ASN A 85 -6.05 -2.93 -4.98
CA ASN A 85 -5.68 -1.56 -5.38
C ASN A 85 -6.82 -0.79 -6.08
N GLN A 86 -8.06 -1.28 -6.01
CA GLN A 86 -9.26 -0.68 -6.61
C GLN A 86 -9.30 -0.69 -8.14
N GLN A 87 -8.31 -1.28 -8.83
CA GLN A 87 -8.35 -1.38 -10.29
C GLN A 87 -9.51 -2.27 -10.73
N PHE A 88 -10.29 -1.77 -11.69
CA PHE A 88 -11.43 -2.50 -12.24
C PHE A 88 -10.99 -3.37 -13.43
N GLU A 89 -11.00 -4.68 -13.22
CA GLU A 89 -10.54 -5.65 -14.21
C GLU A 89 -11.73 -6.30 -14.94
N ILE A 90 -11.94 -5.90 -16.20
CA ILE A 90 -13.06 -6.35 -17.04
C ILE A 90 -12.76 -7.60 -17.88
N ARG A 91 -11.50 -8.05 -17.91
CA ARG A 91 -11.13 -9.25 -18.66
C ARG A 91 -11.88 -10.46 -18.09
N ARG A 92 -12.19 -11.40 -18.99
CA ARG A 92 -13.04 -12.58 -18.74
C ARG A 92 -12.61 -13.44 -17.54
N PHE A 93 -11.34 -13.41 -17.13
CA PHE A 93 -10.88 -14.17 -15.98
C PHE A 93 -11.38 -13.60 -14.65
N ASN A 94 -11.64 -12.29 -14.57
CA ASN A 94 -12.05 -11.62 -13.33
C ASN A 94 -13.51 -11.14 -13.36
N PHE A 95 -14.05 -10.78 -14.52
CA PHE A 95 -15.41 -10.25 -14.67
C PHE A 95 -16.22 -11.09 -15.66
N ARG A 96 -17.27 -11.77 -15.17
CA ARG A 96 -18.12 -12.67 -15.98
C ARG A 96 -19.59 -12.46 -15.71
N PHE A 97 -20.41 -12.66 -16.74
CA PHE A 97 -21.87 -12.75 -16.60
C PHE A 97 -22.29 -14.23 -16.51
N ARG A 98 -22.86 -14.64 -15.38
CA ARG A 98 -23.54 -15.93 -15.19
C ARG A 98 -25.00 -15.79 -15.64
N ARG A 99 -25.24 -15.61 -16.94
CA ARG A 99 -26.60 -15.73 -17.49
C ARG A 99 -26.88 -17.22 -17.73
N VAL A 100 -27.90 -17.73 -17.05
CA VAL A 100 -28.52 -19.03 -17.32
C VAL A 100 -29.73 -18.78 -18.21
#